data_AF-X1V1E0-F1
#
_entry.id   AF-X1V1E0-F1
#
_cell.length_a   1.000
_cell.length_b   1.000
_cell.length_c   1.000
_cell.angle_alpha   90.00
_cell.angle_beta   90.00
_cell.angle_gamma   90.00
#
_symmetry.space_group_name_H-M   'P 1'
#
loop_
_entity.id
_entity.type
_entity.pdbx_description
1 polymer ?
#
loop_
_entity_poly.entity_id
_entity_poly.type
_entity_poly.pdbx_seq_one_letter_code
_entity_poly.pdbx_strand_id
1 'polypeptide(L)'
;MHTAPGHGQEDYSTAQTYKLSVIMPVDEKGKFDKSCAEFSGMQVFQANEAIIDKMGKNSSLLYATDTLHSYPHCWRCKKPLITRGTKQWFINVEHKKLRKKALTLIKNVRWIPKGGENRISSMIQSRPDWCLSRQRLWGVPIPVLYCKNCGKEIVEPAIMERFARIASGEGSDAWFTKSVDELVGKKIHCPACKGDHFLKEEDIIDVWFDSGISHQAVLTKDRELTFPATLYLEGSDQHR
;
A
#
# COMPACT_ATOMS: atom_id res chain seq x y z
N MET A 1 -2.09 27.05 6.63
CA MET A 1 -2.12 25.76 7.34
C MET A 1 -0.71 25.19 7.29
N HIS A 2 -0.16 24.70 8.41
CA HIS A 2 1.11 23.96 8.38
C HIS A 2 0.89 22.63 7.62
N THR A 3 1.89 22.21 6.83
CA THR A 3 1.82 20.98 6.03
C THR A 3 2.88 19.99 6.50
N ALA A 4 2.45 18.79 6.87
CA ALA A 4 3.29 17.66 7.28
C ALA A 4 2.95 16.43 6.43
N PRO A 5 3.60 16.24 5.25
CA PRO A 5 3.19 15.24 4.26
C PRO A 5 3.19 13.78 4.74
N GLY A 6 3.94 13.47 5.80
CA GLY A 6 3.93 12.16 6.44
C GLY A 6 2.70 11.90 7.33
N HIS A 7 1.88 12.91 7.62
CA HIS A 7 0.83 12.83 8.65
C HIS A 7 -0.59 13.14 8.13
N GLY A 8 -0.78 13.36 6.83
CA GLY A 8 -2.10 13.67 6.28
C GLY A 8 -2.19 13.43 4.78
N GLN A 9 -3.35 12.98 4.30
CA GLN A 9 -3.57 12.69 2.88
C GLN A 9 -3.57 13.97 2.02
N GLU A 10 -4.16 15.06 2.51
CA GLU A 10 -4.17 16.36 1.84
C GLU A 10 -2.76 16.97 1.80
N ASP A 11 -2.03 16.84 2.91
CA ASP A 11 -0.63 17.28 3.01
C ASP A 11 0.27 16.49 2.05
N TYR A 12 0.07 15.17 1.97
CA TYR A 12 0.77 14.31 1.03
C TYR A 12 0.48 14.69 -0.44
N SER A 13 -0.80 14.93 -0.77
CA SER A 13 -1.21 15.33 -2.12
C SER A 13 -0.64 16.70 -2.51
N THR A 14 -0.59 17.63 -1.55
CA THR A 14 0.08 18.93 -1.71
C THR A 14 1.57 18.74 -1.97
N ALA A 15 2.25 17.90 -1.18
CA ALA A 15 3.65 17.61 -1.36
C ALA A 15 3.96 16.98 -2.73
N GLN A 16 3.12 16.08 -3.23
CA GLN A 16 3.29 15.53 -4.57
C GLN A 16 3.18 16.61 -5.66
N THR A 17 2.17 17.48 -5.55
CA THR A 17 1.93 18.57 -6.51
C THR A 17 3.12 19.53 -6.58
N TYR A 18 3.64 19.91 -5.42
CA TYR A 18 4.75 20.87 -5.30
C TYR A 18 6.14 20.23 -5.17
N LYS A 19 6.24 18.90 -5.32
CA LYS A 19 7.48 18.11 -5.23
C LYS A 19 8.26 18.34 -3.92
N LEU A 20 7.54 18.43 -2.80
CA LEU A 20 8.12 18.55 -1.48
C LEU A 20 8.61 17.18 -0.96
N SER A 21 9.61 17.19 -0.10
CA SER A 21 10.06 15.98 0.58
C SER A 21 8.98 15.47 1.55
N VAL A 22 8.75 14.16 1.53
CA VAL A 22 7.85 13.50 2.48
C VAL A 22 8.69 13.09 3.70
N ILE A 23 8.56 13.85 4.78
CA ILE A 23 9.24 13.60 6.04
C ILE A 23 8.28 12.82 6.95
N MET A 24 8.76 11.70 7.49
CA MET A 24 8.00 10.85 8.39
C MET A 24 8.90 10.39 9.54
N PRO A 25 9.08 11.22 10.59
CA PRO A 25 10.10 10.97 11.60
C PRO A 25 9.58 10.14 12.77
N VAL A 26 8.41 9.50 12.63
CA VAL A 26 7.79 8.68 13.68
C VAL A 26 7.80 7.23 13.23
N ASP A 27 8.32 6.36 14.08
CA ASP A 27 8.44 4.92 13.83
C ASP A 27 7.10 4.16 14.02
N GLU A 28 7.16 2.85 13.88
CA GLU A 28 6.01 1.96 14.03
C GLU A 28 5.42 1.93 15.44
N LYS A 29 6.23 2.26 16.45
CA LYS A 29 5.86 2.28 17.87
C LYS A 29 5.29 3.63 18.32
N GLY A 30 5.25 4.62 17.40
CA GLY A 30 4.78 5.97 17.70
C GLY A 30 5.86 6.85 18.33
N LYS A 31 7.15 6.51 18.15
CA LYS A 31 8.28 7.26 18.69
C LYS A 31 8.99 8.05 17.62
N PHE A 32 9.50 9.23 17.97
CA PHE A 32 10.36 9.98 17.08
C PHE A 32 11.69 9.25 16.83
N ASP A 33 12.15 9.27 15.60
CA ASP A 33 13.41 8.67 15.19
C ASP A 33 14.62 9.58 15.53
N LYS A 34 15.81 9.21 15.05
CA LYS A 34 17.06 9.94 15.32
C LYS A 34 17.12 11.31 14.63
N SER A 35 16.30 11.57 13.63
CA SER A 35 16.28 12.85 12.91
C SER A 35 15.69 13.98 13.76
N CYS A 36 14.91 13.66 14.80
CA CYS A 36 14.24 14.63 15.67
C CYS A 36 15.05 15.11 16.87
N ALA A 37 16.39 14.99 16.84
CA ALA A 37 17.31 15.54 17.83
C ALA A 37 16.87 15.30 19.30
N GLU A 38 16.52 16.35 20.04
CA GLU A 38 16.13 16.29 21.45
C GLU A 38 14.83 15.53 21.73
N PHE A 39 13.99 15.33 20.72
CA PHE A 39 12.75 14.55 20.84
C PHE A 39 12.93 13.07 20.48
N SER A 40 14.13 12.66 20.06
CA SER A 40 14.40 11.30 19.62
C SER A 40 14.04 10.27 20.71
N GLY A 41 13.27 9.24 20.33
CA GLY A 41 12.82 8.17 21.21
C GLY A 41 11.59 8.50 22.07
N MET A 42 11.14 9.77 22.11
CA MET A 42 9.93 10.17 22.81
C MET A 42 8.68 9.66 22.08
N GLN A 43 7.64 9.28 22.83
CA GLN A 43 6.32 9.03 22.26
C GLN A 43 5.68 10.32 21.77
N VAL A 44 5.00 10.29 20.62
CA VAL A 44 4.40 11.48 19.98
C VAL A 44 3.56 12.35 20.93
N PHE A 45 2.69 11.75 21.75
CA PHE A 45 1.84 12.52 22.66
C PHE A 45 2.62 13.10 23.85
N GLN A 46 3.66 12.42 24.33
CA GLN A 46 4.52 12.92 25.40
C GLN A 46 5.41 14.07 24.90
N ALA A 47 5.80 14.04 23.63
CA ALA A 47 6.62 15.08 23.03
C ALA A 47 5.89 16.42 22.88
N ASN A 48 4.55 16.44 22.88
CA ASN A 48 3.77 17.67 22.70
C ASN A 48 4.14 18.76 23.72
N GLU A 49 4.22 18.42 25.01
CA GLU A 49 4.61 19.37 26.07
C GLU A 49 6.04 19.87 25.85
N ALA A 50 6.98 18.97 25.58
CA ALA A 50 8.37 19.34 25.31
C ALA A 50 8.53 20.23 24.06
N ILE A 51 7.71 20.01 23.02
CA ILE A 51 7.69 20.83 21.81
C ILE A 51 7.12 22.22 22.12
N ILE A 52 6.04 22.32 22.88
CA ILE A 52 5.45 23.60 23.31
C ILE A 52 6.48 24.39 24.13
N ASP A 53 7.14 23.76 25.09
CA ASP A 53 8.21 24.38 25.90
C ASP A 53 9.36 24.89 25.04
N LYS A 54 9.77 24.11 24.04
CA LYS A 54 10.83 24.51 23.11
C LYS A 54 10.42 25.71 22.27
N MET A 55 9.20 25.71 21.74
CA MET A 55 8.66 26.82 20.96
C MET A 55 8.52 28.10 21.80
N GLY A 56 8.16 27.96 23.07
CA GLY A 56 8.13 29.08 24.03
C GLY A 56 9.52 29.67 24.27
N LYS A 57 10.54 28.84 24.52
CA LYS A 57 11.94 29.28 24.69
C LYS A 57 12.51 29.96 23.45
N ASN A 58 12.06 29.57 22.26
CA ASN A 58 12.53 30.12 20.99
C ASN A 58 11.67 31.30 20.48
N SER A 59 10.71 31.79 21.27
CA SER A 59 9.79 32.87 20.89
C SER A 59 9.01 32.62 19.59
N SER A 60 8.81 31.35 19.21
CA SER A 60 8.00 30.95 18.05
C SER A 60 6.56 30.57 18.42
N LEU A 61 6.24 30.53 19.71
CA LEU A 61 4.91 30.26 20.23
C LEU A 61 4.14 31.57 20.45
N LEU A 62 3.06 31.78 19.67
CA LEU A 62 2.16 32.92 19.86
C LEU A 62 1.10 32.66 20.92
N TYR A 63 0.52 31.45 20.93
CA TYR A 63 -0.57 31.08 21.83
C TYR A 63 -0.65 29.55 21.97
N ALA A 64 -0.99 29.08 23.17
CA ALA A 64 -1.24 27.66 23.47
C ALA A 64 -2.47 27.55 24.37
N THR A 65 -3.38 26.63 24.04
CA THR A 65 -4.57 26.33 24.84
C THR A 65 -5.05 24.91 24.58
N ASP A 66 -5.84 24.38 25.49
CA ASP A 66 -6.52 23.10 25.31
C ASP A 66 -7.84 23.28 24.56
N THR A 67 -8.23 22.27 23.78
CA THR A 67 -9.49 22.27 23.04
C THR A 67 -10.10 20.88 23.05
N LEU A 68 -11.40 20.81 23.35
CA LEU A 68 -12.16 19.57 23.30
C LEU A 68 -12.72 19.35 21.91
N HIS A 69 -12.41 18.20 21.31
CA HIS A 69 -12.97 17.77 20.03
C HIS A 69 -13.04 16.25 19.94
N SER A 70 -13.69 15.74 18.89
CA SER A 70 -13.67 14.31 18.56
C SER A 70 -12.34 13.92 17.91
N TYR A 71 -11.68 12.88 18.42
CA TYR A 71 -10.38 12.40 17.94
C TYR A 71 -10.43 10.89 17.66
N PRO A 72 -9.76 10.38 16.60
CA PRO A 72 -9.78 8.96 16.27
C PRO A 72 -9.06 8.11 17.33
N HIS A 73 -9.73 7.05 17.77
CA HIS A 73 -9.18 6.09 18.73
C HIS A 73 -9.26 4.68 18.17
N CYS A 74 -8.28 3.84 18.53
CA CYS A 74 -8.31 2.43 18.20
C CYS A 74 -9.57 1.80 18.80
N TRP A 75 -10.40 1.21 17.97
CA TRP A 75 -11.67 0.61 18.42
C TRP A 75 -11.49 -0.48 19.48
N ARG A 76 -10.33 -1.16 19.50
CA ARG A 76 -10.02 -2.25 20.43
C ARG A 76 -9.34 -1.75 21.70
N CYS A 77 -8.17 -1.12 21.59
CA CYS A 77 -7.39 -0.71 22.76
C CYS A 77 -7.78 0.68 23.30
N LYS A 78 -8.65 1.40 22.60
CA LYS A 78 -9.15 2.74 22.95
C LYS A 78 -8.06 3.81 23.06
N LYS A 79 -6.84 3.55 22.57
CA LYS A 79 -5.75 4.53 22.53
C LYS A 79 -5.91 5.46 21.31
N PRO A 80 -5.45 6.72 21.39
CA PRO A 80 -5.46 7.65 20.26
C PRO A 80 -4.68 7.09 19.06
N LEU A 81 -5.17 7.36 17.85
CA LEU A 81 -4.50 7.01 16.60
C LEU A 81 -3.71 8.18 16.03
N ILE A 82 -2.65 7.88 15.28
CA ILE A 82 -1.94 8.87 14.46
C ILE A 82 -1.94 8.41 13.01
N THR A 83 -1.92 9.36 12.08
CA THR A 83 -1.68 9.10 10.67
C THR A 83 -0.18 9.07 10.42
N ARG A 84 0.29 8.04 9.72
CA ARG A 84 1.71 7.85 9.37
C ARG A 84 1.83 7.45 7.91
N GLY A 85 2.73 8.12 7.18
CA GLY A 85 3.15 7.74 5.85
C GLY A 85 3.94 6.43 5.92
N THR A 86 3.49 5.40 5.23
CA THR A 86 4.18 4.11 5.16
C THR A 86 4.54 3.81 3.70
N LYS A 87 5.62 3.05 3.50
CA LYS A 87 5.92 2.50 2.18
C LYS A 87 4.89 1.43 1.86
N GLN A 88 4.32 1.49 0.67
CA GLN A 88 3.30 0.56 0.20
C GLN A 88 3.52 0.30 -1.31
N TRP A 89 3.05 -0.84 -1.79
CA TRP A 89 3.01 -1.19 -3.20
C TRP A 89 1.76 -0.62 -3.84
N PHE A 90 1.91 0.04 -4.99
CA PHE A 90 0.81 0.62 -5.73
C PHE A 90 0.78 0.11 -7.17
N ILE A 91 -0.42 -0.15 -7.68
CA ILE A 91 -0.66 -0.30 -9.11
C ILE A 91 -0.95 1.09 -9.67
N ASN A 92 -0.10 1.52 -10.61
CA ASN A 92 -0.29 2.77 -11.32
C ASN A 92 -1.44 2.63 -12.33
N VAL A 93 -2.55 3.31 -12.08
CA VAL A 93 -3.77 3.21 -12.90
C VAL A 93 -3.66 3.94 -14.25
N GLU A 94 -2.65 4.79 -14.40
CA GLU A 94 -2.30 5.46 -15.66
C GLU A 94 -1.29 4.67 -16.50
N HIS A 95 -0.63 3.66 -15.93
CA HIS A 95 0.36 2.85 -16.63
C HIS A 95 -0.23 2.26 -17.91
N LYS A 96 0.46 2.46 -19.04
CA LYS A 96 0.01 2.02 -20.37
C LYS A 96 -1.43 2.44 -20.72
N LYS A 97 -1.86 3.60 -20.21
CA LYS A 97 -3.20 4.19 -20.41
C LYS A 97 -4.32 3.28 -19.89
N LEU A 98 -4.08 2.55 -18.81
CA LEU A 98 -5.01 1.56 -18.26
C LEU A 98 -6.39 2.17 -17.97
N ARG A 99 -6.45 3.31 -17.26
CA ARG A 99 -7.72 4.04 -17.00
C ARG A 99 -8.50 4.31 -18.29
N LYS A 100 -7.84 4.89 -19.31
CA LYS A 100 -8.49 5.20 -20.60
C LYS A 100 -9.02 3.95 -21.31
N LYS A 101 -8.26 2.85 -21.27
CA LYS A 101 -8.69 1.56 -21.86
C LYS A 101 -9.91 1.02 -21.12
N ALA A 102 -9.89 1.02 -19.78
CA ALA A 102 -11.02 0.58 -18.96
C ALA A 102 -12.29 1.39 -19.26
N LEU A 103 -12.21 2.72 -19.29
CA LEU A 103 -13.34 3.60 -19.63
C LEU A 103 -13.89 3.37 -21.04
N THR A 104 -13.04 2.94 -21.97
CA THR A 104 -13.47 2.59 -23.34
C THR A 104 -14.19 1.24 -23.35
N LEU A 105 -13.66 0.24 -22.63
CA LEU A 105 -14.27 -1.09 -22.54
C LEU A 105 -15.60 -1.08 -21.79
N ILE A 106 -15.75 -0.25 -20.75
CA ILE A 106 -17.00 -0.10 -20.00
C ILE A 106 -18.18 0.25 -20.93
N LYS A 107 -17.97 1.09 -21.94
CA LYS A 107 -19.00 1.48 -22.93
C LYS A 107 -19.41 0.33 -23.85
N ASN A 108 -18.58 -0.69 -23.97
CA ASN A 108 -18.85 -1.87 -24.81
C ASN A 108 -19.56 -2.99 -24.02
N VAL A 109 -19.80 -2.81 -22.72
CA VAL A 109 -20.51 -3.76 -21.87
C VAL A 109 -21.99 -3.40 -21.80
N ARG A 110 -22.87 -4.41 -21.81
CA ARG A 110 -24.31 -4.20 -21.57
C ARG A 110 -24.59 -4.12 -20.07
N TRP A 111 -25.05 -2.95 -19.61
CA TRP A 111 -25.39 -2.70 -18.21
C TRP A 111 -26.90 -2.84 -17.94
N ILE A 112 -27.26 -3.60 -16.90
CA ILE A 112 -28.63 -3.76 -16.42
C ILE A 112 -28.64 -3.59 -14.89
N PRO A 113 -29.23 -2.52 -14.34
CA PRO A 113 -29.80 -1.35 -15.03
C PRO A 113 -28.71 -0.46 -15.67
N LYS A 114 -29.09 0.33 -16.68
CA LYS A 114 -28.16 1.21 -17.43
C LYS A 114 -27.35 2.16 -16.52
N GLY A 115 -27.92 2.59 -15.39
CA GLY A 115 -27.25 3.49 -14.44
C GLY A 115 -25.94 2.93 -13.83
N GLY A 116 -25.72 1.60 -13.89
CA GLY A 116 -24.46 0.99 -13.47
C GLY A 116 -23.24 1.50 -14.24
N GLU A 117 -23.41 1.77 -15.54
CA GLU A 117 -22.35 2.31 -16.42
C GLU A 117 -21.81 3.65 -15.88
N ASN A 118 -22.69 4.56 -15.51
CA ASN A 118 -22.31 5.87 -14.99
C ASN A 118 -21.58 5.76 -13.65
N ARG A 119 -22.02 4.82 -12.78
CA ARG A 119 -21.40 4.60 -11.47
C ARG A 119 -19.97 4.09 -11.62
N ILE A 120 -19.76 3.02 -12.40
CA ILE A 120 -18.42 2.45 -12.59
C ILE A 120 -17.51 3.43 -13.34
N SER A 121 -18.03 4.13 -14.36
CA SER A 121 -17.24 5.10 -15.14
C SER A 121 -16.75 6.25 -14.27
N SER A 122 -17.63 6.81 -13.43
CA SER A 122 -17.27 7.91 -12.53
C SER A 122 -16.21 7.47 -11.51
N MET A 123 -16.35 6.25 -10.97
CA MET A 123 -15.35 5.69 -10.05
C MET A 123 -13.99 5.54 -10.73
N ILE A 124 -13.94 4.91 -11.90
CA ILE A 124 -12.67 4.69 -12.64
C ILE A 124 -12.02 6.01 -13.08
N GLN A 125 -12.82 7.02 -13.43
CA GLN A 125 -12.31 8.32 -13.90
C GLN A 125 -11.50 9.06 -12.83
N SER A 126 -11.91 8.99 -11.56
CA SER A 126 -11.25 9.68 -10.44
C SER A 126 -10.41 8.76 -9.55
N ARG A 127 -10.38 7.44 -9.83
CA ARG A 127 -9.68 6.45 -8.99
C ARG A 127 -8.18 6.77 -8.88
N PRO A 128 -7.62 6.96 -7.67
CA PRO A 128 -6.17 7.12 -7.49
C PRO A 128 -5.43 5.80 -7.79
N ASP A 129 -4.11 5.83 -7.72
CA ASP A 129 -3.30 4.60 -7.76
C ASP A 129 -3.77 3.61 -6.69
N TRP A 130 -3.85 2.34 -7.07
CA TRP A 130 -4.41 1.31 -6.19
C TRP A 130 -3.34 0.78 -5.26
N CYS A 131 -3.47 1.08 -3.97
CA CYS A 131 -2.65 0.49 -2.92
C CYS A 131 -2.90 -1.03 -2.84
N LEU A 132 -1.92 -1.81 -3.28
CA LEU A 132 -1.97 -3.26 -3.42
C LEU A 132 -1.57 -3.97 -2.12
N SER A 133 -0.60 -3.44 -1.37
CA SER A 133 -0.06 -4.10 -0.19
C SER A 133 -0.93 -3.98 1.04
N ARG A 134 -0.91 -5.01 1.88
CA ARG A 134 -1.55 -5.05 3.20
C ARG A 134 -0.60 -5.69 4.20
N GLN A 135 -0.42 -5.03 5.36
CA GLN A 135 0.37 -5.55 6.48
C GLN A 135 -0.47 -6.56 7.28
N ARG A 136 -0.69 -7.74 6.70
CA ARG A 136 -1.53 -8.81 7.26
C ARG A 136 -0.86 -10.16 6.99
N LEU A 137 -1.22 -11.15 7.80
CA LEU A 137 -0.62 -12.49 7.71
C LEU A 137 -1.40 -13.45 6.80
N TRP A 138 -2.66 -13.13 6.44
CA TRP A 138 -3.54 -14.03 5.71
C TRP A 138 -3.88 -13.49 4.32
N GLY A 139 -3.22 -14.04 3.30
CA GLY A 139 -3.48 -13.79 1.89
C GLY A 139 -2.28 -14.10 1.00
N VAL A 140 -2.37 -13.76 -0.28
CA VAL A 140 -1.31 -14.05 -1.26
C VAL A 140 -0.13 -13.09 -1.03
N PRO A 141 1.11 -13.57 -0.83
CA PRO A 141 2.26 -12.71 -0.59
C PRO A 141 2.64 -11.92 -1.84
N ILE A 142 3.25 -10.75 -1.65
CA ILE A 142 3.87 -9.99 -2.74
C ILE A 142 5.29 -10.56 -2.98
N PRO A 143 5.58 -11.20 -4.13
CA PRO A 143 6.85 -11.88 -4.37
C PRO A 143 7.99 -10.91 -4.73
N VAL A 144 8.38 -10.08 -3.77
CA VAL A 144 9.48 -9.11 -3.88
C VAL A 144 10.53 -9.38 -2.82
N LEU A 145 11.80 -9.20 -3.17
CA LEU A 145 12.91 -9.27 -2.22
C LEU A 145 13.49 -7.88 -1.96
N TYR A 146 14.12 -7.71 -0.79
CA TYR A 146 14.88 -6.52 -0.42
C TYR A 146 16.33 -6.89 -0.18
N CYS A 147 17.27 -6.15 -0.76
CA CYS A 147 18.68 -6.33 -0.44
C CYS A 147 18.95 -5.90 1.01
N LYS A 148 19.54 -6.80 1.81
CA LYS A 148 19.84 -6.53 3.23
C LYS A 148 20.89 -5.43 3.42
N ASN A 149 21.79 -5.25 2.44
CA ASN A 149 22.88 -4.28 2.53
C ASN A 149 22.43 -2.84 2.25
N CYS A 150 21.57 -2.62 1.25
CA CYS A 150 21.19 -1.26 0.81
C CYS A 150 19.69 -0.99 0.81
N GLY A 151 18.85 -1.96 1.16
CA GLY A 151 17.39 -1.83 1.19
C GLY A 151 16.72 -1.75 -0.19
N LYS A 152 17.46 -1.96 -1.28
CA LYS A 152 16.92 -1.92 -2.64
C LYS A 152 15.93 -3.06 -2.87
N GLU A 153 14.75 -2.73 -3.37
CA GLU A 153 13.74 -3.67 -3.83
C GLU A 153 14.18 -4.38 -5.13
N ILE A 154 13.94 -5.69 -5.16
CA ILE A 154 14.27 -6.60 -6.27
C ILE A 154 12.94 -7.14 -6.82
N VAL A 155 12.45 -6.48 -7.86
CA VAL A 155 11.18 -6.78 -8.52
C VAL A 155 11.48 -7.48 -9.84
N GLU A 156 11.66 -8.79 -9.80
CA GLU A 156 12.14 -9.58 -10.94
C GLU A 156 11.09 -10.61 -11.39
N PRO A 157 10.59 -10.55 -12.65
CA PRO A 157 9.60 -11.50 -13.16
C PRO A 157 10.02 -12.97 -12.98
N ALA A 158 11.31 -13.28 -13.13
CA ALA A 158 11.81 -14.64 -12.95
C ALA A 158 11.63 -15.18 -11.51
N ILE A 159 11.71 -14.30 -10.49
CA ILE A 159 11.45 -14.67 -9.09
C ILE A 159 9.95 -14.92 -8.91
N MET A 160 9.11 -14.03 -9.44
CA MET A 160 7.65 -14.15 -9.36
C MET A 160 7.14 -15.42 -10.03
N GLU A 161 7.63 -15.72 -11.24
CA GLU A 161 7.28 -16.94 -11.97
C GLU A 161 7.72 -18.21 -11.24
N ARG A 162 8.93 -18.19 -10.66
CA ARG A 162 9.43 -19.34 -9.91
C ARG A 162 8.61 -19.56 -8.64
N PHE A 163 8.30 -18.49 -7.92
CA PHE A 163 7.39 -18.55 -6.78
C PHE A 163 6.02 -19.07 -7.19
N ALA A 164 5.44 -18.59 -8.29
CA ALA A 164 4.16 -19.07 -8.79
C ALA A 164 4.16 -20.59 -9.06
N ARG A 165 5.26 -21.15 -9.58
CA ARG A 165 5.41 -22.61 -9.77
C ARG A 165 5.45 -23.36 -8.43
N ILE A 166 6.19 -22.84 -7.45
CA ILE A 166 6.22 -23.42 -6.10
C ILE A 166 4.84 -23.38 -5.47
N ALA A 167 4.20 -22.21 -5.49
CA ALA A 167 2.89 -21.98 -4.89
C ALA A 167 1.80 -22.85 -5.54
N SER A 168 1.95 -23.21 -6.82
CA SER A 168 1.03 -24.13 -7.50
C SER A 168 1.06 -25.56 -6.94
N GLY A 169 2.17 -25.98 -6.33
CA GLY A 169 2.31 -27.30 -5.70
C GLY A 169 2.18 -27.30 -4.18
N GLU A 170 2.69 -26.25 -3.53
CA GLU A 170 2.84 -26.17 -2.06
C GLU A 170 1.94 -25.12 -1.40
N GLY A 171 1.20 -24.34 -2.18
CA GLY A 171 0.42 -23.20 -1.69
C GLY A 171 1.24 -21.92 -1.48
N SER A 172 0.54 -20.80 -1.26
CA SER A 172 1.16 -19.47 -1.08
C SER A 172 2.05 -19.38 0.16
N ASP A 173 1.79 -20.19 1.18
CA ASP A 173 2.56 -20.25 2.43
C ASP A 173 4.02 -20.63 2.24
N ALA A 174 4.35 -21.23 1.08
CA ALA A 174 5.72 -21.49 0.67
C ALA A 174 6.59 -20.22 0.67
N TRP A 175 6.00 -19.03 0.43
CA TRP A 175 6.75 -17.77 0.51
C TRP A 175 7.27 -17.51 1.91
N PHE A 176 6.46 -17.78 2.94
CA PHE A 176 6.82 -17.49 4.32
C PHE A 176 7.73 -18.56 4.92
N THR A 177 7.50 -19.82 4.57
CA THR A 177 8.19 -20.98 5.14
C THR A 177 9.54 -21.28 4.48
N LYS A 178 9.69 -21.06 3.17
CA LYS A 178 10.95 -21.33 2.46
C LYS A 178 11.99 -20.21 2.63
N SER A 179 13.25 -20.59 2.53
CA SER A 179 14.36 -19.65 2.44
C SER A 179 14.37 -18.89 1.10
N VAL A 180 15.10 -17.76 1.05
CA VAL A 180 15.30 -17.01 -0.19
C VAL A 180 15.96 -17.87 -1.27
N ASP A 181 16.96 -18.68 -0.90
CA ASP A 181 17.67 -19.55 -1.83
C ASP A 181 16.74 -20.60 -2.44
N GLU A 182 15.85 -21.18 -1.64
CA GLU A 182 14.83 -22.11 -2.12
C GLU A 182 13.79 -21.45 -3.02
N LEU A 183 13.49 -20.16 -2.86
CA LEU A 183 12.52 -19.38 -3.66
C LEU A 183 13.12 -18.80 -4.95
N VAL A 184 14.41 -18.50 -4.96
CA VAL A 184 15.11 -17.96 -6.13
C VAL A 184 15.77 -19.07 -6.95
N GLY A 185 16.29 -20.12 -6.31
CA GLY A 185 16.92 -21.28 -6.93
C GLY A 185 18.24 -21.00 -7.65
N LYS A 186 18.79 -19.79 -7.52
CA LYS A 186 20.08 -19.37 -8.09
C LYS A 186 20.68 -18.25 -7.25
N LYS A 187 22.00 -18.10 -7.33
CA LYS A 187 22.68 -16.96 -6.72
C LYS A 187 22.27 -15.68 -7.45
N ILE A 188 21.75 -14.72 -6.70
CA ILE A 188 21.41 -13.37 -7.18
C ILE A 188 22.26 -12.34 -6.47
N HIS A 189 22.55 -11.24 -7.16
CA HIS A 189 23.26 -10.10 -6.59
C HIS A 189 22.41 -8.86 -6.75
N CYS A 190 22.41 -8.01 -5.73
CA CYS A 190 21.69 -6.74 -5.78
C CYS A 190 22.23 -5.89 -6.95
N PRO A 191 21.36 -5.38 -7.83
CA PRO A 191 21.80 -4.58 -8.98
C PRO A 191 22.49 -3.28 -8.54
N ALA A 192 22.13 -2.76 -7.36
CA ALA A 192 22.64 -1.50 -6.82
C ALA A 192 23.99 -1.62 -6.10
N CYS A 193 24.15 -2.61 -5.19
CA CYS A 193 25.33 -2.70 -4.32
C CYS A 193 26.12 -4.01 -4.45
N LYS A 194 25.68 -4.93 -5.32
CA LYS A 194 26.25 -6.28 -5.52
C LYS A 194 26.21 -7.19 -4.29
N GLY A 195 25.54 -6.80 -3.20
CA GLY A 195 25.28 -7.67 -2.05
C GLY A 195 24.47 -8.90 -2.43
N ASP A 196 24.65 -9.98 -1.68
CA ASP A 196 24.11 -11.32 -1.93
C ASP A 196 23.15 -11.81 -0.84
N HIS A 197 22.81 -10.95 0.13
CA HIS A 197 21.86 -11.24 1.20
C HIS A 197 20.55 -10.48 0.98
N PHE A 198 19.42 -11.18 1.12
CA PHE A 198 18.10 -10.61 0.86
C PHE A 198 17.09 -10.96 1.96
N LEU A 199 16.12 -10.09 2.12
CA LEU A 199 14.93 -10.26 2.94
C LEU A 199 13.72 -10.42 2.02
N LYS A 200 12.69 -11.11 2.47
CA LYS A 200 11.42 -11.25 1.75
C LYS A 200 10.50 -10.08 2.10
N GLU A 201 9.72 -9.62 1.15
CA GLU A 201 8.52 -8.83 1.44
C GLU A 201 7.56 -9.64 2.32
N GLU A 202 7.02 -9.00 3.35
CA GLU A 202 6.10 -9.59 4.32
C GLU A 202 4.65 -9.17 4.04
N ASP A 203 4.46 -8.10 3.27
CA ASP A 203 3.13 -7.67 2.84
C ASP A 203 2.46 -8.70 1.92
N ILE A 204 1.15 -8.79 2.09
CA ILE A 204 0.26 -9.55 1.21
C ILE A 204 -0.45 -8.62 0.24
N ILE A 205 -1.00 -9.21 -0.81
CA ILE A 205 -1.84 -8.57 -1.80
C ILE A 205 -3.24 -8.29 -1.22
N ASP A 206 -3.83 -7.19 -1.65
CA ASP A 206 -5.21 -6.79 -1.36
C ASP A 206 -6.22 -7.84 -1.83
N VAL A 207 -7.18 -8.19 -0.98
CA VAL A 207 -8.20 -9.23 -1.29
C VAL A 207 -9.05 -8.89 -2.51
N TRP A 208 -9.19 -7.61 -2.85
CA TRP A 208 -9.86 -7.16 -4.09
C TRP A 208 -9.07 -7.49 -5.35
N PHE A 209 -7.74 -7.66 -5.24
CA PHE A 209 -6.94 -8.17 -6.33
C PHE A 209 -7.21 -9.65 -6.54
N ASP A 210 -7.23 -10.44 -5.46
CA ASP A 210 -7.51 -11.88 -5.54
C ASP A 210 -8.86 -12.17 -6.19
N SER A 211 -9.92 -11.47 -5.76
CA SER A 211 -11.25 -11.60 -6.40
C SER A 211 -11.29 -10.97 -7.80
N GLY A 212 -10.58 -9.86 -8.00
CA GLY A 212 -10.49 -9.14 -9.28
C GLY A 212 -9.85 -9.95 -10.40
N ILE A 213 -8.97 -10.90 -10.08
CA ILE A 213 -8.34 -11.81 -11.06
C ILE A 213 -9.08 -13.15 -11.24
N SER A 214 -10.26 -13.33 -10.62
CA SER A 214 -11.06 -14.55 -10.74
C SER A 214 -11.36 -14.94 -12.20
N HIS A 215 -11.56 -13.95 -13.08
CA HIS A 215 -11.76 -14.20 -14.51
C HIS A 215 -10.56 -14.93 -15.15
N GLN A 216 -9.34 -14.66 -14.69
CA GLN A 216 -8.13 -15.32 -15.17
C GLN A 216 -7.89 -16.62 -14.42
N ALA A 217 -8.02 -16.61 -13.09
CA ALA A 217 -7.70 -17.75 -12.24
C ALA A 217 -8.69 -18.92 -12.41
N VAL A 218 -9.96 -18.63 -12.71
CA VAL A 218 -11.04 -19.62 -12.81
C VAL A 218 -11.45 -19.84 -14.26
N LEU A 219 -11.97 -18.81 -14.95
CA LEU A 219 -12.60 -18.98 -16.27
C LEU A 219 -11.64 -19.44 -17.37
N THR A 220 -10.35 -19.14 -17.27
CA THR A 220 -9.35 -19.58 -18.26
C THR A 220 -8.71 -20.94 -17.95
N LYS A 221 -8.95 -21.46 -16.74
CA LYS A 221 -8.34 -22.71 -16.25
C LYS A 221 -9.32 -23.87 -16.27
N ASP A 222 -10.58 -23.60 -15.95
CA ASP A 222 -11.64 -24.59 -16.01
C ASP A 222 -12.09 -24.81 -17.46
N ARG A 223 -12.16 -26.07 -17.88
CA ARG A 223 -12.56 -26.46 -19.25
C ARG A 223 -14.07 -26.34 -19.47
N GLU A 224 -14.85 -26.30 -18.40
CA GLU A 224 -16.32 -26.16 -18.47
C GLU A 224 -16.75 -24.69 -18.55
N LEU A 225 -15.83 -23.76 -18.30
CA LEU A 225 -16.08 -22.33 -18.28
C LEU A 225 -15.50 -21.66 -19.53
N THR A 226 -15.97 -20.44 -19.79
CA THR A 226 -15.52 -19.65 -20.93
C THR A 226 -15.12 -18.25 -20.50
N PHE A 227 -14.03 -17.76 -21.09
CA PHE A 227 -13.62 -16.37 -21.05
C PHE A 227 -13.76 -15.76 -22.45
N PRO A 228 -14.43 -14.61 -22.62
CA PRO A 228 -15.07 -13.78 -21.59
C PRO A 228 -16.39 -14.36 -21.04
N ALA A 229 -16.69 -14.10 -19.76
CA ALA A 229 -17.97 -14.47 -19.15
C ALA A 229 -19.15 -13.73 -19.79
N THR A 230 -20.32 -14.38 -19.86
CA THR A 230 -21.55 -13.76 -20.39
C THR A 230 -22.19 -12.75 -19.43
N LEU A 231 -22.08 -12.97 -18.11
CA LEU A 231 -22.71 -12.14 -17.09
C LEU A 231 -21.86 -12.13 -15.82
N TYR A 232 -21.70 -10.94 -15.23
CA TYR A 232 -21.35 -10.74 -13.82
C TYR A 232 -22.58 -10.16 -13.12
N LEU A 233 -23.01 -10.79 -12.02
CA LEU A 233 -24.20 -10.39 -11.27
C LEU A 233 -23.85 -10.27 -9.79
N GLU A 234 -23.79 -9.04 -9.30
CA GLU A 234 -23.40 -8.72 -7.93
C GLU A 234 -24.21 -7.55 -7.36
N GLY A 235 -24.04 -7.31 -6.06
CA GLY A 235 -24.59 -6.15 -5.38
C GLY A 235 -24.05 -4.81 -5.90
N SER A 236 -24.80 -3.73 -5.66
CA SER A 236 -24.42 -2.39 -6.15
C SER A 236 -23.12 -1.85 -5.54
N ASP A 237 -22.69 -2.40 -4.41
CA ASP A 237 -21.43 -2.11 -3.73
C ASP A 237 -20.19 -2.48 -4.55
N GLN A 238 -20.29 -3.42 -5.50
CA GLN A 238 -19.18 -3.87 -6.36
C GLN A 238 -18.76 -2.86 -7.44
N HIS A 239 -19.36 -1.66 -7.48
CA HIS A 239 -18.95 -0.58 -8.38
C HIS A 239 -17.78 0.27 -7.79
N ARG A 240 -17.17 -0.15 -6.67
CA ARG A 240 -16.18 0.62 -5.88
C ARG A 240 -14.75 0.10 -6.01
#